data_AF-A0A086YJH0-F1
#
_entry.id   AF-A0A086YJH0-F1
#
_cell.length_a   1.000
_cell.length_b   1.000
_cell.length_c   1.000
_cell.angle_alpha   90.00
_cell.angle_beta   90.00
_cell.angle_gamma   90.00
#
_symmetry.space_group_name_H-M   'P 1'
#
loop_
_entity.id
_entity.type
_entity.pdbx_description
1 polymer ?
#
loop_
_entity_poly.entity_id
_entity_poly.type
_entity_poly.pdbx_seq_one_letter_code
_entity_poly.pdbx_strand_id
1 'polypeptide(L)'
;MPLFKILFLPDKKQVFISEKENLLQAAGAAKIPLKASCAGAGVCRTCQVKVKKGTVRIEPGEHQDALIKQHDKDKEKDNEKLGLNKATTPYVLACQTFPLSDLTIEIPEAARLTNLQILTCDSAENFKACPLLASPSPHYYPVYLSLPPFSLTAAKDKLSHLLAALKQKTGLVPTRVSLKAIQSLAKVLRLNDQDRDITVFLTEDIGYPALSCEEIISGRLKEKYYGLAVDLGTTTVVAELLELTEGVSLGAKGTYNQQLSYGEDVISRLVYAQENENGLLYLQKAI
;
A
#
# COMPACT_ATOMS: atom_id res chain seq x y z
N MET A 1 20.15 -4.58 17.71
CA MET A 1 19.64 -5.96 17.74
C MET A 1 20.25 -6.70 16.56
N PRO A 2 20.66 -7.97 16.71
CA PRO A 2 21.21 -8.74 15.60
C PRO A 2 20.14 -8.93 14.51
N LEU A 3 20.55 -8.76 13.26
CA LEU A 3 19.73 -9.04 12.09
C LEU A 3 20.22 -10.34 11.46
N PHE A 4 19.30 -11.23 11.13
CA PHE A 4 19.58 -12.51 10.50
C PHE A 4 19.16 -12.49 9.05
N LYS A 5 19.99 -13.09 8.19
CA LYS A 5 19.74 -13.20 6.76
C LYS A 5 18.86 -14.41 6.46
N ILE A 6 17.72 -14.17 5.83
CA ILE A 6 16.78 -15.24 5.42
C ILE A 6 16.74 -15.31 3.90
N LEU A 7 17.08 -16.47 3.33
CA LEU A 7 16.99 -16.77 1.90
C LEU A 7 15.79 -17.67 1.62
N PHE A 8 14.85 -17.20 0.79
CA PHE A 8 13.70 -17.97 0.35
C PHE A 8 13.91 -18.61 -1.03
N LEU A 9 13.64 -19.91 -1.13
CA LEU A 9 13.68 -20.71 -2.36
C LEU A 9 12.28 -21.20 -2.73
N PRO A 10 12.01 -21.46 -4.03
CA PRO A 10 12.82 -21.20 -5.23
C PRO A 10 13.05 -19.74 -5.67
N ASP A 11 12.37 -18.74 -5.11
CA ASP A 11 12.37 -17.35 -5.61
C ASP A 11 13.72 -16.60 -5.48
N LYS A 12 14.67 -17.16 -4.72
CA LYS A 12 16.01 -16.59 -4.43
C LYS A 12 15.97 -15.19 -3.81
N LYS A 13 14.87 -14.83 -3.14
CA LYS A 13 14.74 -13.54 -2.44
C LYS A 13 15.38 -13.58 -1.06
N GLN A 14 15.94 -12.46 -0.65
CA GLN A 14 16.65 -12.33 0.63
C GLN A 14 16.07 -11.16 1.42
N VAL A 15 15.90 -11.36 2.72
CA VAL A 15 15.50 -10.32 3.68
C VAL A 15 16.32 -10.44 4.96
N PHE A 16 16.39 -9.34 5.70
CA PHE A 16 17.00 -9.28 7.01
C PHE A 16 15.89 -9.03 8.03
N ILE A 17 15.76 -9.92 9.01
CA ILE A 17 14.79 -9.78 10.09
C ILE A 17 15.46 -9.98 11.45
N SER A 18 14.83 -9.47 12.50
CA SER A 18 15.27 -9.62 13.89
C SER A 18 14.80 -10.96 14.48
N GLU A 19 15.37 -11.34 15.63
CA GLU A 19 14.92 -12.51 16.41
C GLU A 19 13.46 -12.46 16.88
N LYS A 20 12.83 -11.27 16.85
CA LYS A 20 11.44 -11.05 17.28
C LYS A 20 10.43 -11.22 16.15
N GLU A 21 10.90 -11.28 14.90
CA GLU A 21 10.06 -11.41 13.73
C GLU A 21 10.00 -12.87 13.29
N ASN A 22 8.81 -13.36 12.95
CA ASN A 22 8.64 -14.74 12.53
C ASN A 22 8.88 -14.91 11.01
N LEU A 23 8.99 -16.16 10.56
CA LEU A 23 9.19 -16.47 9.14
C LEU A 23 8.01 -16.05 8.25
N LEU A 24 6.79 -15.95 8.79
CA LEU A 24 5.63 -15.44 8.05
C LEU A 24 5.80 -13.95 7.72
N GLN A 25 6.22 -13.14 8.69
CA GLN A 25 6.54 -11.74 8.51
C GLN A 25 7.74 -11.57 7.57
N ALA A 26 8.77 -12.41 7.68
CA ALA A 26 9.89 -12.42 6.75
C ALA A 26 9.46 -12.71 5.30
N ALA A 27 8.55 -13.67 5.10
CA ALA A 27 8.01 -13.98 3.79
C ALA A 27 7.18 -12.82 3.22
N GLY A 28 6.36 -12.16 4.06
CA GLY A 28 5.65 -10.93 3.72
C GLY A 28 6.60 -9.79 3.30
N ALA A 29 7.67 -9.56 4.08
CA ALA A 29 8.70 -8.58 3.74
C ALA A 29 9.43 -8.90 2.43
N ALA A 30 9.61 -10.19 2.12
CA ALA A 30 10.16 -10.66 0.86
C ALA A 30 9.15 -10.58 -0.31
N LYS A 31 7.91 -10.14 -0.07
CA LYS A 31 6.80 -10.17 -1.03
C LYS A 31 6.59 -11.58 -1.59
N ILE A 32 6.60 -12.58 -0.71
CA ILE A 32 6.26 -13.97 -1.03
C ILE A 32 5.01 -14.33 -0.21
N PRO A 33 3.81 -14.29 -0.83
CA PRO A 33 2.57 -14.51 -0.11
C PRO A 33 2.45 -15.99 0.27
N LEU A 34 2.41 -16.25 1.59
CA LEU A 34 2.09 -17.54 2.17
C LEU A 34 0.62 -17.59 2.57
N LYS A 35 -0.01 -18.75 2.45
CA LYS A 35 -1.33 -19.00 3.04
C LYS A 35 -1.24 -18.90 4.56
N ALA A 36 -2.14 -18.14 5.18
CA ALA A 36 -2.09 -17.85 6.61
C ALA A 36 -3.50 -17.61 7.20
N SER A 37 -4.41 -18.56 6.98
CA SER A 37 -5.83 -18.48 7.37
C SER A 37 -6.10 -18.12 8.83
N CYS A 38 -5.18 -18.47 9.74
CA CYS A 38 -5.33 -18.18 11.18
C CYS A 38 -4.59 -16.91 11.66
N ALA A 39 -4.16 -16.02 10.75
CA ALA A 39 -3.45 -14.78 11.11
C ALA A 39 -2.21 -14.98 12.00
N GLY A 40 -1.62 -16.17 11.98
CA GLY A 40 -0.43 -16.53 12.76
C GLY A 40 -0.68 -17.27 14.07
N ALA A 41 -1.93 -17.55 14.45
CA ALA A 41 -2.28 -18.29 15.67
C ALA A 41 -1.77 -19.75 15.72
N GLY A 42 -1.25 -20.29 14.61
CA GLY A 42 -0.62 -21.62 14.58
C GLY A 42 -1.60 -22.80 14.45
N VAL A 43 -2.88 -22.56 14.17
CA VAL A 43 -3.92 -23.61 14.12
C VAL A 43 -4.23 -24.12 12.70
N CYS A 44 -4.11 -23.26 11.67
CA CYS A 44 -4.56 -23.61 10.31
C CYS A 44 -3.60 -24.55 9.53
N ARG A 45 -2.33 -24.64 9.94
CA ARG A 45 -1.26 -25.39 9.24
C ARG A 45 -1.01 -25.01 7.77
N THR A 46 -1.52 -23.89 7.26
CA THR A 46 -1.37 -23.52 5.84
C THR A 46 -0.04 -22.81 5.51
N CYS A 47 0.63 -22.23 6.50
CA CYS A 47 1.92 -21.53 6.36
C CYS A 47 3.15 -22.45 6.51
N GLN A 48 3.06 -23.71 6.10
CA GLN A 48 4.15 -24.68 6.27
C GLN A 48 5.34 -24.35 5.35
N VAL A 49 6.53 -24.28 5.93
CA VAL A 49 7.79 -24.01 5.21
C VAL A 49 8.87 -25.00 5.63
N LYS A 50 9.87 -25.19 4.78
CA LYS A 50 10.94 -26.17 4.99
C LYS A 50 12.27 -25.50 5.30
N VAL A 51 12.84 -25.79 6.47
CA VAL A 51 14.16 -25.29 6.85
C VAL A 51 15.24 -26.15 6.19
N LYS A 52 16.03 -25.57 5.29
CA LYS A 52 17.16 -26.25 4.63
C LYS A 52 18.47 -26.09 5.38
N LYS A 53 18.71 -24.88 5.90
CA LYS A 53 19.94 -24.51 6.60
C LYS A 53 19.63 -23.49 7.69
N GLY A 54 20.40 -23.56 8.77
CA GLY A 54 20.34 -22.65 9.91
C GLY A 54 19.54 -23.20 11.09
N THR A 55 19.53 -22.45 12.19
CA THR A 55 18.87 -22.80 13.44
C THR A 55 17.68 -21.87 13.70
N VAL A 56 16.58 -22.47 14.15
CA VAL A 56 15.32 -21.76 14.42
C VAL A 56 14.89 -21.97 15.86
N ARG A 57 14.21 -20.97 16.42
CA ARG A 57 13.39 -21.13 17.62
C ARG A 57 11.96 -21.37 17.17
N ILE A 58 11.32 -22.37 17.75
CA ILE A 58 9.92 -22.69 17.49
C ILE A 58 9.15 -22.40 18.76
N GLU A 59 8.10 -21.60 18.65
CA GLU A 59 7.14 -21.40 19.74
C GLU A 59 6.05 -22.50 19.69
N PRO A 60 5.61 -23.00 20.86
CA PRO A 60 4.66 -24.09 20.91
C PRO A 60 3.29 -23.64 20.43
N GLY A 61 2.74 -24.38 19.46
CA GLY A 61 1.36 -24.24 19.00
C GLY A 61 0.70 -25.61 18.93
N GLU A 62 -0.62 -25.69 19.12
CA GLU A 62 -1.40 -26.94 19.19
C GLU A 62 -1.08 -27.94 18.07
N HIS A 63 -0.67 -27.44 16.90
CA HIS A 63 -0.49 -28.19 15.68
C HIS A 63 0.98 -28.33 15.24
N GLN A 64 1.92 -27.72 15.98
CA GLN A 64 3.37 -27.72 15.70
C GLN A 64 4.02 -29.07 16.10
N ASP A 65 3.65 -29.59 17.27
CA ASP A 65 4.22 -30.82 17.83
C ASP A 65 3.91 -32.07 16.99
N ALA A 66 2.76 -32.05 16.30
CA ALA A 66 2.37 -33.12 15.39
C ALA A 66 3.21 -33.15 14.10
N LEU A 67 3.57 -31.96 13.56
CA LEU A 67 4.37 -31.84 12.34
C LEU A 67 5.82 -32.30 12.55
N ILE A 68 6.37 -32.04 13.74
CA ILE A 68 7.71 -32.51 14.13
C ILE A 68 7.72 -34.04 14.24
N LYS A 69 6.69 -34.65 14.85
CA LYS A 69 6.60 -36.10 15.08
C LYS A 69 6.26 -36.92 13.83
N GLN A 70 5.59 -36.36 12.84
CA GLN A 70 5.19 -37.09 11.62
C GLN A 70 6.35 -37.38 10.67
N HIS A 71 7.43 -36.60 10.69
CA HIS A 71 8.57 -36.78 9.78
C HIS A 71 9.78 -37.51 10.38
N ASP A 72 9.81 -37.74 11.69
CA ASP A 72 10.86 -38.54 12.34
C ASP A 72 10.70 -40.06 12.12
N LYS A 73 9.56 -40.54 11.60
CA LYS A 73 9.33 -41.97 11.36
C LYS A 73 10.01 -42.53 10.08
N ASP A 74 10.54 -41.69 9.20
CA ASP A 74 11.09 -42.12 7.90
C ASP A 74 12.63 -42.32 7.88
N LYS A 75 13.33 -42.24 9.02
CA LYS A 75 14.80 -42.45 9.09
C LYS A 75 15.25 -43.22 10.32
N GLU A 76 14.89 -44.49 10.41
CA GLU A 76 15.29 -45.36 11.51
C GLU A 76 16.43 -46.34 11.17
N LYS A 77 17.38 -46.00 10.30
CA LYS A 77 18.49 -46.94 9.98
C LYS A 77 19.94 -46.49 10.08
N ASP A 78 20.29 -45.22 10.25
CA ASP A 78 21.72 -44.83 10.29
C ASP A 78 22.04 -43.75 11.34
N ASN A 79 21.69 -43.98 12.60
CA ASN A 79 22.07 -43.07 13.69
C ASN A 79 22.66 -43.83 14.88
N GLU A 80 23.79 -44.51 14.65
CA GLU A 80 24.73 -44.81 15.72
C GLU A 80 26.09 -44.19 15.35
N LYS A 81 26.42 -43.10 16.06
CA LYS A 81 27.62 -42.22 15.97
C LYS A 81 27.34 -40.86 15.34
N LEU A 82 26.80 -39.95 16.16
CA LEU A 82 27.21 -38.53 16.26
C LEU A 82 26.30 -37.88 17.30
N GLY A 83 26.72 -37.89 18.57
CA GLY A 83 26.04 -37.14 19.61
C GLY A 83 26.13 -35.65 19.30
N LEU A 84 25.02 -35.03 18.92
CA LEU A 84 24.74 -33.60 18.90
C LEU A 84 23.25 -33.40 18.56
N ASN A 85 22.58 -32.52 19.28
CA ASN A 85 21.17 -32.11 19.14
C ASN A 85 20.88 -31.48 17.75
N LYS A 86 20.87 -32.28 16.68
CA LYS A 86 20.42 -31.91 15.34
C LYS A 86 19.16 -32.71 15.01
N ALA A 87 18.03 -32.24 15.54
CA ALA A 87 16.74 -32.62 14.96
C ALA A 87 16.71 -32.05 13.54
N THR A 88 16.81 -32.93 12.55
CA THR A 88 16.56 -32.63 11.15
C THR A 88 15.06 -32.36 10.96
N THR A 89 14.57 -31.18 11.33
CA THR A 89 13.16 -30.80 11.11
C THR A 89 12.95 -30.38 9.66
N PRO A 90 12.19 -31.13 8.83
CA PRO A 90 12.02 -30.79 7.43
C PRO A 90 10.89 -29.79 7.19
N TYR A 91 9.92 -29.63 8.10
CA TYR A 91 8.79 -28.71 7.93
C TYR A 91 8.40 -28.05 9.26
N VAL A 92 8.13 -26.75 9.22
CA VAL A 92 7.76 -25.91 10.37
C VAL A 92 6.65 -24.93 9.96
N LEU A 93 5.88 -24.40 10.92
CA LEU A 93 4.92 -23.33 10.65
C LEU A 93 5.63 -21.98 10.63
N ALA A 94 5.53 -21.25 9.52
CA ALA A 94 6.23 -19.97 9.38
C ALA A 94 5.82 -18.94 10.44
N CYS A 95 4.56 -18.97 10.90
CA CYS A 95 4.06 -18.01 11.89
C CYS A 95 4.55 -18.24 13.33
N GLN A 96 5.02 -19.45 13.65
CA GLN A 96 5.47 -19.84 14.99
C GLN A 96 6.99 -20.11 15.03
N THR A 97 7.70 -19.72 13.97
CA THR A 97 9.13 -19.98 13.81
C THR A 97 9.91 -18.67 13.70
N PHE A 98 10.95 -18.52 14.50
CA PHE A 98 11.79 -17.33 14.63
C PHE A 98 13.26 -17.70 14.34
N PRO A 99 14.07 -16.79 13.78
CA PRO A 99 15.47 -17.08 13.45
C PRO A 99 16.39 -16.99 14.68
N LEU A 100 17.34 -17.92 14.78
CA LEU A 100 18.48 -17.86 15.70
C LEU A 100 19.83 -17.74 14.97
N SER A 101 19.84 -17.95 13.65
CA SER A 101 20.97 -17.78 12.74
C SER A 101 20.48 -17.34 11.37
N ASP A 102 21.39 -17.13 10.43
CA ASP A 102 21.03 -17.04 9.01
C ASP A 102 20.34 -18.33 8.55
N LEU A 103 19.25 -18.19 7.78
CA LEU A 103 18.39 -19.29 7.37
C LEU A 103 18.28 -19.41 5.85
N THR A 104 18.14 -20.65 5.39
CA THR A 104 17.65 -20.95 4.03
C THR A 104 16.33 -21.71 4.15
N ILE A 105 15.26 -21.14 3.61
CA ILE A 105 13.89 -21.65 3.69
C ILE A 105 13.41 -22.01 2.29
N GLU A 106 12.90 -23.23 2.13
CA GLU A 106 12.17 -23.65 0.93
C GLU A 106 10.66 -23.50 1.17
N ILE A 107 9.97 -22.84 0.25
CA ILE A 107 8.52 -22.63 0.30
C ILE A 107 7.84 -23.64 -0.63
N PRO A 108 7.14 -24.66 -0.06
CA PRO A 108 6.39 -25.65 -0.84
C PRO A 108 5.24 -25.01 -1.61
N GLU A 109 4.89 -25.56 -2.77
CA GLU A 109 3.77 -25.06 -3.59
C GLU A 109 2.44 -25.03 -2.83
N ALA A 110 2.18 -26.02 -1.96
CA ALA A 110 0.96 -26.07 -1.17
C ALA A 110 0.76 -24.84 -0.25
N ALA A 111 1.87 -24.28 0.26
CA ALA A 111 1.88 -23.10 1.12
C ALA A 111 1.88 -21.78 0.34
N ARG A 112 2.17 -21.83 -0.97
CA ARG A 112 2.10 -20.65 -1.85
C ARG A 112 0.65 -20.28 -2.10
N LEU A 113 0.37 -18.98 -2.08
CA LEU A 113 -0.81 -18.39 -2.71
C LEU A 113 -0.61 -18.36 -4.25
N THR A 114 -0.52 -19.55 -4.85
CA THR A 114 -0.60 -19.74 -6.30
C THR A 114 -2.06 -20.06 -6.62
N ASN A 115 -2.80 -19.09 -7.18
CA ASN A 115 -4.06 -19.21 -7.95
C ASN A 115 -5.04 -18.05 -7.77
N LEU A 116 -4.56 -16.82 -7.59
CA LEU A 116 -5.36 -15.68 -7.99
C LEU A 116 -4.68 -15.09 -9.22
N GLN A 117 -5.36 -15.20 -10.37
CA GLN A 117 -5.19 -14.24 -11.45
C GLN A 117 -5.61 -12.89 -10.88
N ILE A 118 -4.72 -12.28 -10.09
CA ILE A 118 -4.66 -10.84 -10.07
C ILE A 118 -4.48 -10.46 -11.52
N LEU A 119 -5.23 -9.47 -11.98
CA LEU A 119 -4.97 -8.80 -13.25
C LEU A 119 -3.53 -8.25 -13.22
N THR A 120 -2.54 -9.12 -13.41
CA THR A 120 -1.16 -8.79 -13.69
C THR A 120 -1.15 -8.51 -15.17
N CYS A 121 -0.93 -7.22 -15.44
CA CYS A 121 -0.92 -6.54 -16.73
C CYS A 121 0.16 -7.03 -17.70
N ASP A 122 0.34 -8.35 -17.86
CA ASP A 122 1.04 -8.89 -19.03
C ASP A 122 0.17 -8.78 -20.30
N SER A 123 -1.09 -8.35 -20.15
CA SER A 123 -1.94 -7.87 -21.24
C SER A 123 -2.36 -6.42 -20.99
N ALA A 124 -1.48 -5.49 -21.36
CA ALA A 124 -1.85 -4.08 -21.58
C ALA A 124 -3.03 -3.90 -22.56
N GLU A 125 -3.45 -4.97 -23.23
CA GLU A 125 -4.50 -5.02 -24.24
C GLU A 125 -5.93 -5.16 -23.69
N ASN A 126 -6.12 -5.51 -22.40
CA ASN A 126 -7.46 -5.84 -21.87
C ASN A 126 -8.11 -4.75 -21.00
N PHE A 127 -7.42 -3.66 -20.67
CA PHE A 127 -8.10 -2.43 -20.28
C PHE A 127 -8.50 -1.69 -21.55
N LYS A 128 -9.55 -2.16 -22.23
CA LYS A 128 -10.28 -1.26 -23.13
C LYS A 128 -10.84 -0.16 -22.24
N ALA A 129 -10.16 0.98 -22.21
CA ALA A 129 -10.68 2.20 -21.63
C ALA A 129 -12.12 2.32 -22.12
N CYS A 130 -13.09 2.21 -21.21
CA CYS A 130 -14.44 2.56 -21.54
C CYS A 130 -14.35 4.05 -21.88
N PRO A 131 -14.60 4.47 -23.14
CA PRO A 131 -14.51 5.87 -23.47
C PRO A 131 -15.46 6.59 -22.51
N LEU A 132 -14.92 7.48 -21.67
CA LEU A 132 -15.72 8.29 -20.77
C LEU A 132 -16.83 8.91 -21.63
N LEU A 133 -18.07 8.47 -21.40
CA LEU A 133 -19.24 8.85 -22.20
C LEU A 133 -19.61 10.35 -22.05
N ALA A 134 -18.83 11.11 -21.29
CA ALA A 134 -19.02 12.52 -21.03
C ALA A 134 -17.67 13.21 -20.81
N SER A 135 -17.61 14.52 -21.06
CA SER A 135 -16.49 15.36 -20.66
C SER A 135 -16.15 15.09 -19.18
N PRO A 136 -14.90 14.73 -18.85
CA PRO A 136 -14.54 14.39 -17.48
C PRO A 136 -14.78 15.60 -16.57
N SER A 137 -15.48 15.38 -15.46
CA SER A 137 -15.66 16.34 -14.37
C SER A 137 -14.88 15.85 -13.14
N PRO A 138 -13.54 15.97 -13.14
CA PRO A 138 -12.73 15.47 -12.04
C PRO A 138 -13.00 16.28 -10.77
N HIS A 139 -13.02 15.61 -9.62
CA HIS A 139 -13.22 16.28 -8.32
C HIS A 139 -12.09 17.24 -7.97
N TYR A 140 -10.93 17.13 -8.62
CA TYR A 140 -9.80 18.05 -8.53
C TYR A 140 -9.53 18.63 -9.93
N TYR A 141 -9.62 19.96 -10.08
CA TYR A 141 -9.46 20.59 -11.39
C TYR A 141 -8.84 21.99 -11.31
N PRO A 142 -8.01 22.37 -12.30
CA PRO A 142 -7.45 23.71 -12.41
C PRO A 142 -8.42 24.69 -13.06
N VAL A 143 -8.46 25.92 -12.55
CA VAL A 143 -9.14 27.07 -13.14
C VAL A 143 -8.13 28.18 -13.39
N TYR A 144 -7.94 28.52 -14.65
CA TYR A 144 -7.12 29.67 -15.05
C TYR A 144 -7.90 30.98 -14.89
N LEU A 145 -7.26 31.96 -14.28
CA LEU A 145 -7.78 33.30 -14.02
C LEU A 145 -6.72 34.34 -14.35
N SER A 146 -7.18 35.50 -14.85
CA SER A 146 -6.39 36.72 -14.86
C SER A 146 -6.99 37.67 -13.82
N LEU A 147 -6.24 37.97 -12.76
CA LEU A 147 -6.75 38.80 -11.67
C LEU A 147 -6.78 40.29 -12.07
N PRO A 148 -7.83 41.03 -11.69
CA PRO A 148 -7.89 42.46 -11.94
C PRO A 148 -6.81 43.20 -11.15
N PRO A 149 -6.40 44.41 -11.60
CA PRO A 149 -5.50 45.27 -10.83
C PRO A 149 -5.99 45.47 -9.40
N PHE A 150 -5.06 45.33 -8.46
CA PHE A 150 -5.27 45.79 -7.10
C PHE A 150 -5.23 47.32 -7.10
N SER A 151 -6.37 47.96 -6.87
CA SER A 151 -6.41 49.41 -6.70
C SER A 151 -6.11 49.74 -5.24
N LEU A 152 -5.22 50.70 -5.00
CA LEU A 152 -4.99 51.27 -3.66
C LEU A 152 -6.25 51.94 -3.09
N THR A 153 -7.20 52.34 -3.94
CA THR A 153 -8.47 52.97 -3.53
C THR A 153 -9.57 51.95 -3.21
N ALA A 154 -9.41 50.68 -3.60
CA ALA A 154 -10.36 49.62 -3.30
C ALA A 154 -9.83 48.80 -2.13
N ALA A 155 -10.37 49.02 -0.93
CA ALA A 155 -9.92 48.38 0.32
C ALA A 155 -10.32 46.90 0.44
N LYS A 156 -10.17 46.10 -0.61
CA LYS A 156 -10.39 44.64 -0.56
C LYS A 156 -9.05 43.93 -0.47
N ASP A 157 -8.96 42.97 0.44
CA ASP A 157 -7.76 42.14 0.55
C ASP A 157 -7.55 41.27 -0.70
N LYS A 158 -6.30 40.79 -0.89
CA LYS A 158 -5.91 39.98 -2.05
C LYS A 158 -6.74 38.69 -2.18
N LEU A 159 -7.15 38.12 -1.05
CA LEU A 159 -7.99 36.92 -1.00
C LEU A 159 -9.40 37.19 -1.52
N SER A 160 -10.00 38.32 -1.13
CA SER A 160 -11.32 38.76 -1.55
C SER A 160 -11.38 38.99 -3.07
N HIS A 161 -10.30 39.52 -3.64
CA HIS A 161 -10.15 39.64 -5.10
C HIS A 161 -10.12 38.28 -5.79
N LEU A 162 -9.34 37.33 -5.26
CA LEU A 162 -9.30 35.95 -5.78
C LEU A 162 -10.68 35.28 -5.70
N LEU A 163 -11.34 35.35 -4.54
CA LEU A 163 -12.66 34.73 -4.34
C LEU A 163 -13.73 35.35 -5.24
N ALA A 164 -13.68 36.66 -5.49
CA ALA A 164 -14.56 37.32 -6.43
C ALA A 164 -14.32 36.86 -7.87
N ALA A 165 -13.05 36.75 -8.29
CA ALA A 165 -12.70 36.25 -9.62
C ALA A 165 -13.12 34.78 -9.82
N LEU A 166 -12.94 33.95 -8.80
CA LEU A 166 -13.42 32.56 -8.79
C LEU A 166 -14.94 32.51 -8.91
N LYS A 167 -15.68 33.28 -8.09
CA LYS A 167 -17.15 33.37 -8.17
C LYS A 167 -17.63 33.75 -9.56
N GLN A 168 -16.97 34.72 -10.20
CA GLN A 168 -17.32 35.15 -11.55
C GLN A 168 -17.08 34.04 -12.58
N LYS A 169 -16.03 33.23 -12.41
CA LYS A 169 -15.62 32.19 -13.36
C LYS A 169 -16.39 30.88 -13.19
N THR A 170 -16.60 30.44 -11.95
CA THR A 170 -17.18 29.13 -11.62
C THR A 170 -18.64 29.21 -11.14
N GLY A 171 -19.14 30.42 -10.84
CA GLY A 171 -20.44 30.64 -10.21
C GLY A 171 -20.46 30.37 -8.71
N LEU A 172 -19.39 29.80 -8.15
CA LEU A 172 -19.29 29.37 -6.76
C LEU A 172 -18.14 30.09 -6.04
N VAL A 173 -18.34 30.39 -4.77
CA VAL A 173 -17.27 30.87 -3.89
C VAL A 173 -16.74 29.67 -3.13
N PRO A 174 -15.41 29.42 -3.14
CA PRO A 174 -14.85 28.40 -2.28
C PRO A 174 -15.19 28.65 -0.81
N THR A 175 -15.74 27.64 -0.14
CA THR A 175 -16.06 27.68 1.29
C THR A 175 -14.80 27.53 2.14
N ARG A 176 -13.77 26.89 1.57
CA ARG A 176 -12.47 26.69 2.20
C ARG A 176 -11.33 27.12 1.26
N VAL A 177 -10.29 27.65 1.87
CA VAL A 177 -9.02 27.97 1.21
C VAL A 177 -7.92 27.41 2.07
N SER A 178 -7.14 26.48 1.53
CA SER A 178 -6.08 25.83 2.27
C SER A 178 -4.98 26.83 2.64
N LEU A 179 -4.25 26.54 3.73
CA LEU A 179 -3.09 27.35 4.10
C LEU A 179 -2.05 27.40 2.97
N LYS A 180 -1.88 26.29 2.24
CA LYS A 180 -0.99 26.19 1.08
C LYS A 180 -1.41 27.17 -0.02
N ALA A 181 -2.70 27.27 -0.32
CA ALA A 181 -3.24 28.22 -1.30
C ALA A 181 -3.00 29.67 -0.87
N ILE A 182 -3.25 30.02 0.41
CA ILE A 182 -3.02 31.38 0.93
C ILE A 182 -1.53 31.77 0.82
N GLN A 183 -0.64 30.87 1.24
CA GLN A 183 0.81 31.09 1.14
C GLN A 183 1.28 31.21 -0.32
N SER A 184 0.70 30.42 -1.22
CA SER A 184 1.02 30.46 -2.65
C SER A 184 0.52 31.77 -3.29
N LEU A 185 -0.69 32.22 -2.94
CA LEU A 185 -1.23 33.51 -3.36
C LEU A 185 -0.27 34.66 -2.99
N ALA A 186 0.20 34.68 -1.74
CA ALA A 186 1.11 35.70 -1.27
C ALA A 186 2.45 35.71 -2.03
N LYS A 187 2.94 34.53 -2.45
CA LYS A 187 4.17 34.40 -3.24
C LYS A 187 3.96 34.83 -4.69
N VAL A 188 2.92 34.29 -5.35
CA VAL A 188 2.62 34.58 -6.76
C VAL A 188 2.40 36.07 -6.97
N LEU A 189 1.64 36.72 -6.07
CA LEU A 189 1.38 38.16 -6.14
C LEU A 189 2.55 39.06 -5.71
N ARG A 190 3.69 38.50 -5.27
CA ARG A 190 4.93 39.25 -5.01
C ARG A 190 5.88 39.20 -6.19
N LEU A 191 5.78 38.17 -7.04
CA LEU A 191 6.76 37.88 -8.07
C LEU A 191 6.67 38.83 -9.28
N ASN A 192 5.51 39.47 -9.54
CA ASN A 192 5.37 40.57 -10.48
C ASN A 192 3.99 41.27 -10.32
N ASP A 193 3.96 42.58 -10.05
CA ASP A 193 2.69 43.34 -9.95
C ASP A 193 1.92 43.44 -11.29
N GLN A 194 2.60 43.12 -12.39
CA GLN A 194 2.08 43.14 -13.76
C GLN A 194 1.62 41.77 -14.25
N ASP A 195 2.15 40.67 -13.69
CA ASP A 195 1.78 39.32 -14.10
C ASP A 195 0.73 38.77 -13.12
N ARG A 196 -0.53 38.80 -13.56
CA ARG A 196 -1.72 38.49 -12.74
C ARG A 196 -2.42 37.23 -13.19
N ASP A 197 -1.78 36.52 -14.09
CA ASP A 197 -2.25 35.25 -14.58
C ASP A 197 -1.90 34.19 -13.55
N ILE A 198 -2.91 33.46 -13.13
CA ILE A 198 -2.80 32.40 -12.13
C ILE A 198 -3.63 31.20 -12.56
N THR A 199 -3.23 30.03 -12.07
CA THR A 199 -4.09 28.84 -12.10
C THR A 199 -4.38 28.40 -10.68
N VAL A 200 -5.65 28.23 -10.38
CA VAL A 200 -6.16 27.82 -9.06
C VAL A 200 -6.63 26.39 -9.13
N PHE A 201 -6.13 25.52 -8.26
CA PHE A 201 -6.60 24.16 -8.14
C PHE A 201 -7.75 24.09 -7.14
N LEU A 202 -8.90 23.62 -7.63
CA LEU A 202 -10.12 23.50 -6.87
C LEU A 202 -10.48 22.04 -6.63
N THR A 203 -11.09 21.77 -5.49
CA THR A 203 -11.72 20.50 -5.16
C THR A 203 -13.19 20.69 -4.85
N GLU A 204 -14.01 19.68 -5.16
CA GLU A 204 -15.36 19.59 -4.60
C GLU A 204 -15.29 19.23 -3.11
N ASP A 205 -15.98 20.00 -2.27
CA ASP A 205 -16.02 19.79 -0.82
C ASP A 205 -17.36 19.14 -0.38
N ILE A 206 -17.36 18.56 0.81
CA ILE A 206 -18.49 17.82 1.38
C ILE A 206 -19.68 18.77 1.59
N GLY A 207 -20.85 18.41 1.04
CA GLY A 207 -22.10 19.18 1.19
C GLY A 207 -22.46 20.04 -0.04
N TYR A 208 -22.25 19.49 -1.25
CA TYR A 208 -22.46 20.13 -2.55
C TYR A 208 -23.66 21.10 -2.64
N PRO A 209 -23.51 22.28 -3.27
CA PRO A 209 -22.32 22.78 -3.99
C PRO A 209 -21.36 23.56 -3.08
N ALA A 210 -20.21 22.96 -2.77
CA ALA A 210 -19.12 23.60 -2.03
C ALA A 210 -17.79 23.31 -2.73
N LEU A 211 -16.91 24.32 -2.81
CA LEU A 211 -15.58 24.20 -3.39
C LEU A 211 -14.52 24.49 -2.33
N SER A 212 -13.38 23.81 -2.41
CA SER A 212 -12.18 24.16 -1.67
C SER A 212 -11.07 24.56 -2.63
N CYS A 213 -10.29 25.57 -2.23
CA CYS A 213 -9.12 26.04 -2.97
C CYS A 213 -7.86 25.46 -2.34
N GLU A 214 -7.20 24.56 -3.06
CA GLU A 214 -6.10 23.75 -2.52
C GLU A 214 -4.73 24.35 -2.81
N GLU A 215 -4.54 24.91 -4.01
CA GLU A 215 -3.25 25.39 -4.47
C GLU A 215 -3.40 26.46 -5.56
N ILE A 216 -2.40 27.34 -5.66
CA ILE A 216 -2.36 28.41 -6.65
C ILE A 216 -0.96 28.44 -7.26
N ILE A 217 -0.89 28.44 -8.58
CA ILE A 217 0.35 28.61 -9.33
C ILE A 217 0.29 29.87 -10.18
N SER A 218 1.46 30.42 -10.51
CA SER A 218 1.57 31.54 -11.45
C SER A 218 1.43 31.06 -12.89
N GLY A 219 0.75 31.86 -13.70
CA GLY A 219 0.53 31.62 -15.13
C GLY A 219 -0.51 30.54 -15.41
N ARG A 220 -0.57 30.17 -16.69
CA ARG A 220 -1.40 29.08 -17.18
C ARG A 220 -0.72 27.73 -16.95
N LEU A 221 -1.48 26.75 -16.47
CA LEU A 221 -1.02 25.37 -16.36
C LEU A 221 -0.60 24.84 -17.74
N LYS A 222 0.66 24.40 -17.86
CA LYS A 222 1.24 23.81 -19.07
C LYS A 222 1.35 22.29 -18.98
N GLU A 223 1.41 21.77 -17.76
CA GLU A 223 1.61 20.35 -17.48
C GLU A 223 0.27 19.65 -17.31
N LYS A 224 0.27 18.35 -17.59
CA LYS A 224 -0.88 17.47 -17.29
C LYS A 224 -0.95 17.24 -15.79
N TYR A 225 -2.15 16.95 -15.30
CA TYR A 225 -2.38 16.61 -13.90
C TYR A 225 -3.10 15.26 -13.81
N TYR A 226 -2.87 14.56 -12.71
CA TYR A 226 -3.16 13.13 -12.61
C TYR A 226 -4.00 12.81 -11.39
N GLY A 227 -4.74 11.71 -11.48
CA GLY A 227 -5.49 11.10 -10.40
C GLY A 227 -5.14 9.63 -10.26
N LEU A 228 -5.44 9.07 -9.10
CA LEU A 228 -5.28 7.65 -8.85
C LEU A 228 -6.64 7.08 -8.45
N ALA A 229 -7.13 6.09 -9.21
CA ALA A 229 -8.26 5.27 -8.81
C ALA A 229 -7.71 4.01 -8.12
N VAL A 230 -8.13 3.74 -6.88
CA VAL A 230 -7.64 2.63 -6.07
C VAL A 230 -8.80 1.75 -5.62
N ASP A 231 -8.78 0.48 -6.01
CA ASP A 231 -9.67 -0.56 -5.50
C ASP A 231 -8.94 -1.39 -4.43
N LEU A 232 -9.42 -1.29 -3.20
CA LEU A 232 -8.86 -1.96 -2.02
C LEU A 232 -9.69 -3.20 -1.69
N GLY A 233 -9.48 -4.27 -2.44
CA GLY A 233 -10.05 -5.57 -2.12
C GLY A 233 -9.35 -6.24 -0.93
N THR A 234 -10.06 -7.18 -0.29
CA THR A 234 -9.48 -8.00 0.80
C THR A 234 -8.27 -8.80 0.32
N THR A 235 -8.34 -9.31 -0.91
CA THR A 235 -7.31 -10.18 -1.49
C THR A 235 -6.39 -9.43 -2.45
N THR A 236 -6.94 -8.49 -3.21
CA THR A 236 -6.25 -7.79 -4.31
C THR A 236 -6.37 -6.30 -4.14
N VAL A 237 -5.31 -5.58 -4.45
CA VAL A 237 -5.27 -4.13 -4.54
C VAL A 237 -4.96 -3.76 -5.97
N VAL A 238 -5.79 -2.92 -6.57
CA VAL A 238 -5.59 -2.42 -7.93
C VAL A 238 -5.51 -0.90 -7.90
N ALA A 239 -4.51 -0.34 -8.55
CA ALA A 239 -4.39 1.09 -8.74
C ALA A 239 -4.31 1.42 -10.23
N GLU A 240 -5.05 2.43 -10.67
CA GLU A 240 -5.08 2.95 -12.04
C GLU A 240 -4.69 4.43 -12.04
N LEU A 241 -3.71 4.78 -12.87
CA LEU A 241 -3.23 6.15 -13.05
C LEU A 241 -4.03 6.81 -14.18
N LEU A 242 -4.68 7.93 -13.86
CA LEU A 242 -5.53 8.70 -14.77
C LEU A 242 -4.88 10.05 -15.08
N GLU A 243 -4.90 10.45 -16.34
CA GLU A 243 -4.68 11.81 -16.78
C GLU A 243 -6.02 12.56 -16.74
N LEU A 244 -6.13 13.58 -15.91
CA LEU A 244 -7.43 14.17 -15.56
C LEU A 244 -7.89 15.27 -16.51
N THR A 245 -7.05 15.77 -17.41
CA THR A 245 -7.43 16.79 -18.41
C THR A 245 -8.41 16.20 -19.43
N GLU A 246 -8.07 15.02 -19.95
CA GLU A 246 -8.86 14.29 -20.95
C GLU A 246 -9.58 13.07 -20.35
N GLY A 247 -9.28 12.72 -19.08
CA GLY A 247 -9.85 11.55 -18.40
C GLY A 247 -9.26 10.23 -18.88
N VAL A 248 -8.05 10.24 -19.44
CA VAL A 248 -7.47 9.06 -20.09
C VAL A 248 -6.74 8.19 -19.07
N SER A 249 -7.01 6.88 -19.11
CA SER A 249 -6.22 5.89 -18.37
C SER A 249 -4.83 5.73 -18.97
N LEU A 250 -3.81 5.92 -18.14
CA LEU A 250 -2.41 5.75 -18.51
C LEU A 250 -1.89 4.34 -18.19
N GLY A 251 -2.57 3.62 -17.32
CA GLY A 251 -2.24 2.25 -16.96
C GLY A 251 -2.75 1.86 -15.58
N ALA A 252 -2.93 0.55 -15.39
CA ALA A 252 -3.37 -0.04 -14.14
C ALA A 252 -2.40 -1.15 -13.70
N LYS A 253 -2.24 -1.32 -12.38
CA LYS A 253 -1.45 -2.39 -11.80
C LYS A 253 -2.14 -2.98 -10.57
N GLY A 254 -2.25 -4.30 -10.55
CA GLY A 254 -2.74 -5.08 -9.42
C GLY A 254 -1.62 -5.76 -8.64
N THR A 255 -1.83 -5.94 -7.33
CA THR A 255 -0.99 -6.77 -6.45
C THR A 255 -1.82 -7.41 -5.35
N TYR A 256 -1.28 -8.41 -4.66
CA TYR A 256 -1.91 -8.97 -3.47
C TYR A 256 -1.96 -7.92 -2.36
N ASN A 257 -3.09 -7.88 -1.66
CA ASN A 257 -3.22 -7.15 -0.40
C ASN A 257 -2.30 -7.81 0.64
N GLN A 258 -1.26 -7.10 1.12
CA GLN A 258 -0.31 -7.70 2.08
C GLN A 258 -0.91 -7.87 3.47
N GLN A 259 -2.12 -7.36 3.72
CA GLN A 259 -2.88 -7.70 4.92
C GLN A 259 -3.24 -9.19 5.03
N LEU A 260 -3.09 -9.97 3.95
CA LEU A 260 -3.22 -11.43 3.97
C LEU A 260 -2.31 -12.09 5.01
N SER A 261 -1.15 -11.51 5.31
CA SER A 261 -0.26 -12.00 6.37
C SER A 261 -0.85 -11.92 7.77
N TYR A 262 -1.91 -11.13 7.95
CA TYR A 262 -2.59 -10.86 9.23
C TYR A 262 -4.05 -11.36 9.24
N GLY A 263 -4.50 -12.04 8.18
CA GLY A 263 -5.86 -12.59 8.09
C GLY A 263 -6.34 -12.73 6.64
N GLU A 264 -7.00 -13.85 6.35
CA GLU A 264 -7.54 -14.15 5.02
C GLU A 264 -8.84 -13.40 4.71
N ASP A 265 -9.56 -12.96 5.75
CA ASP A 265 -10.82 -12.22 5.64
C ASP A 265 -10.85 -10.99 6.55
N VAL A 266 -11.95 -10.23 6.48
CA VAL A 266 -12.12 -8.99 7.26
C VAL A 266 -12.23 -9.28 8.76
N ILE A 267 -12.84 -10.40 9.16
CA ILE A 267 -13.08 -10.74 10.57
C ILE A 267 -11.77 -11.12 11.26
N SER A 268 -10.97 -11.99 10.65
CA SER A 268 -9.65 -12.38 11.14
C SER A 268 -8.71 -11.17 11.26
N ARG A 269 -8.76 -10.21 10.32
CA ARG A 269 -8.01 -8.95 10.42
C ARG A 269 -8.50 -8.03 11.54
N LEU A 270 -9.82 -7.96 11.75
CA LEU A 270 -10.40 -7.21 12.87
C LEU A 270 -9.93 -7.77 14.21
N VAL A 271 -10.00 -9.09 14.38
CA VAL A 271 -9.51 -9.79 15.57
C VAL A 271 -8.01 -9.54 15.75
N TYR A 272 -7.21 -9.67 14.69
CA TYR A 272 -5.78 -9.37 14.74
C TYR A 272 -5.49 -7.93 15.23
N ALA A 273 -6.24 -6.95 14.73
CA ALA A 273 -6.12 -5.56 15.14
C ALA A 273 -6.47 -5.33 16.62
N GLN A 274 -7.40 -6.11 17.18
CA GLN A 274 -7.85 -6.01 18.57
C GLN A 274 -6.92 -6.74 19.54
N GLU A 275 -6.43 -7.92 19.18
CA GLU A 275 -5.68 -8.80 20.08
C GLU A 275 -4.18 -8.49 20.12
N ASN A 276 -3.64 -7.83 19.09
CA ASN A 276 -2.21 -7.54 19.00
C ASN A 276 -1.94 -6.07 19.29
N GLU A 277 -0.98 -5.80 20.18
CA GLU A 277 -0.46 -4.46 20.38
C GLU A 277 0.09 -3.91 19.05
N ASN A 278 -0.39 -2.72 18.64
CA ASN A 278 -0.13 -2.10 17.34
C ASN A 278 -0.69 -2.85 16.11
N GLY A 279 -1.60 -3.82 16.28
CA GLY A 279 -2.18 -4.58 15.16
C GLY A 279 -2.81 -3.70 14.08
N LEU A 280 -3.52 -2.63 14.47
CA LEU A 280 -4.07 -1.64 13.53
C LEU A 280 -2.97 -0.95 12.69
N LEU A 281 -1.88 -0.53 13.33
CA LEU A 281 -0.76 0.12 12.66
C LEU A 281 -0.10 -0.82 11.64
N TYR A 282 0.05 -2.11 12.00
CA TYR A 282 0.63 -3.11 11.09
C TYR A 282 -0.26 -3.36 9.87
N LEU A 283 -1.57 -3.46 10.05
CA LEU A 283 -2.52 -3.58 8.94
C LEU A 283 -2.50 -2.34 8.03
N GLN A 284 -2.40 -1.14 8.60
CA GLN A 284 -2.30 0.12 7.83
C GLN A 284 -0.99 0.22 7.07
N LYS A 285 0.13 -0.24 7.63
CA LYS A 285 1.44 -0.22 6.96
C LYS A 285 1.56 -1.25 5.84
N ALA A 286 0.78 -2.32 5.92
CA ALA A 286 0.79 -3.40 4.93
C ALA A 286 0.02 -3.06 3.65
N ILE A 287 -0.79 -2.00 3.66
CA ILE A 287 -1.59 -1.57 2.51
C ILE A 287 -1.06 -0.28 1.88
#